data_AF-A0A5E4K1D9-F1
#
_entry.id   AF-A0A5E4K1D9-F1
#
_cell.length_a   1.000
_cell.length_b   1.000
_cell.length_c   1.000
_cell.angle_alpha   90.00
_cell.angle_beta   90.00
_cell.angle_gamma   90.00
#
_symmetry.space_group_name_H-M   'P 1'
#
loop_
_entity.id
_entity.type
_entity.pdbx_description
1 polymer ?
#
loop_
_entity_poly.entity_id
_entity_poly.type
_entity_poly.pdbx_seq_one_letter_code
_entity_poly.pdbx_strand_id
1 'polypeptide(L)' 'MSPQEAKKKGAGGIFDEKYGDIVSVYTIENFSKEICAGPHVKNTGEIGKFKIAKEESSSSGVRRIKGIIE' A
#
# COMPACT_ATOMS: atom_id res chain seq x y z
N MET A 1 -2.25 1.75 -16.73
CA MET A 1 -3.13 2.94 -16.89
C MET A 1 -2.33 4.18 -16.51
N SER A 2 -2.76 5.38 -16.86
CA SER A 2 -2.01 6.58 -16.46
C SER A 2 -2.16 6.85 -14.95
N PRO A 3 -1.20 7.54 -14.29
CA PRO A 3 -1.34 7.93 -12.88
C PRO A 3 -2.62 8.73 -12.60
N GLN A 4 -3.03 9.60 -13.53
CA GLN A 4 -4.24 10.40 -13.40
C GLN A 4 -5.50 9.53 -13.44
N GLU A 5 -5.54 8.53 -14.32
CA GLU A 5 -6.64 7.56 -14.39
C GLU A 5 -6.72 6.70 -13.13
N ALA A 6 -5.57 6.27 -12.60
CA ALA A 6 -5.51 5.52 -11.35
C ALA A 6 -6.10 6.32 -10.18
N LYS A 7 -5.70 7.59 -10.03
CA LYS A 7 -6.25 8.49 -9.01
C LYS A 7 -7.74 8.73 -9.16
N LYS A 8 -8.23 8.95 -10.40
CA LYS A 8 -9.67 9.09 -10.68
C LYS A 8 -10.46 7.85 -10.26
N LYS A 9 -9.84 6.66 -10.30
CA LYS A 9 -10.42 5.40 -9.82
C LYS A 9 -10.31 5.21 -8.30
N GLY A 10 -9.82 6.21 -7.57
CA GLY A 10 -9.65 6.19 -6.12
C GLY A 10 -8.39 5.45 -5.66
N ALA A 11 -7.41 5.23 -6.53
CA ALA A 11 -6.15 4.64 -6.11
C ALA A 11 -5.28 5.66 -5.35
N GLY A 12 -4.83 5.28 -4.15
CA GLY A 12 -3.84 6.03 -3.39
C GLY A 12 -2.43 5.84 -3.94
N GLY A 13 -1.62 6.89 -3.91
CA GLY A 13 -0.20 6.85 -4.25
C GLY A 13 0.53 7.91 -3.41
N ILE A 14 1.66 7.53 -2.81
CA ILE A 14 2.40 8.41 -1.89
C ILE A 14 3.42 9.26 -2.65
N PHE A 15 3.86 8.84 -3.84
CA PHE A 15 4.95 9.49 -4.58
C PHE A 15 4.63 9.69 -6.05
N ASP A 16 3.79 10.68 -6.34
CA ASP A 16 3.34 11.02 -7.69
C ASP A 16 4.47 11.30 -8.68
N GLU A 17 5.53 11.96 -8.20
CA GLU A 17 6.70 12.34 -9.02
C GLU A 17 7.59 11.16 -9.39
N LYS A 18 7.42 10.01 -8.73
CA LYS A 18 8.22 8.79 -8.98
C LYS A 18 7.53 7.81 -9.94
N TYR A 19 6.27 8.05 -10.29
CA TYR A 19 5.55 7.17 -11.20
C TYR A 19 5.83 7.57 -12.66
N GLY A 20 6.13 6.57 -13.49
CA GLY A 20 6.22 6.77 -14.94
C GLY A 20 4.84 6.93 -15.58
N ASP A 21 4.81 6.99 -16.92
CA ASP A 21 3.59 7.23 -17.69
C ASP A 21 2.53 6.12 -17.53
N ILE A 22 2.96 4.91 -17.17
CA ILE A 22 2.11 3.75 -16.98
C ILE A 22 2.32 3.21 -15.57
N VAL A 23 1.21 3.09 -14.83
CA VAL A 23 1.18 2.50 -13.50
C VAL A 23 0.30 1.26 -13.41
N SER A 24 0.67 0.39 -12.46
CA SER A 24 -0.11 -0.74 -12.00
C SER A 24 -0.88 -0.33 -10.73
N VAL A 25 -2.16 -0.70 -10.68
CA VAL A 25 -3.01 -0.45 -9.52
C VAL A 25 -3.38 -1.80 -8.93
N TYR A 26 -3.09 -1.97 -7.64
CA TYR A 26 -3.49 -3.14 -6.87
C TYR A 26 -4.72 -2.79 -6.03
N THR A 27 -5.70 -3.69 -6.01
CA THR A 27 -6.97 -3.48 -5.29
C THR A 27 -7.24 -4.67 -4.38
N ILE A 28 -7.45 -4.40 -3.10
CA ILE A 28 -7.92 -5.36 -2.10
C ILE A 28 -9.41 -5.07 -1.91
N GLU A 29 -10.23 -5.67 -2.78
CA GLU A 29 -11.69 -5.53 -2.81
C GLU A 29 -12.16 -4.09 -2.52
N ASN A 30 -12.97 -3.89 -1.47
CA ASN A 30 -13.49 -2.61 -1.03
C ASN A 30 -12.65 -1.97 0.10
N PHE A 31 -11.49 -2.54 0.42
CA PHE A 31 -10.68 -2.14 1.57
C PHE A 31 -9.55 -1.17 1.20
N SER A 32 -8.76 -1.50 0.18
CA SER A 32 -7.65 -0.64 -0.27
C SER A 32 -7.46 -0.70 -1.78
N LYS A 33 -7.01 0.41 -2.35
CA LYS A 33 -6.64 0.53 -3.76
C LYS A 33 -5.43 1.43 -3.87
N GLU A 34 -4.31 0.90 -4.36
CA GLU A 34 -3.02 1.58 -4.31
C GLU A 34 -2.24 1.41 -5.61
N ILE A 35 -1.44 2.42 -5.93
CA ILE A 35 -0.46 2.35 -7.01
C ILE A 35 0.78 1.63 -6.48
N CYS A 36 0.96 0.38 -6.90
CA CYS A 36 2.08 -0.48 -6.48
C CYS A 36 2.64 -1.26 -7.67
N ALA A 37 3.98 -1.32 -7.77
CA ALA A 37 4.71 -2.07 -8.80
C ALA A 37 5.43 -3.31 -8.25
N GLY A 38 5.24 -3.65 -6.97
CA GLY A 38 5.84 -4.82 -6.34
C GLY A 38 5.10 -6.12 -6.67
N PRO A 39 5.70 -7.28 -6.36
CA PRO A 39 4.99 -8.55 -6.40
C PRO A 39 3.93 -8.62 -5.31
N HIS A 40 2.80 -9.27 -5.61
CA HIS A 40 1.71 -9.49 -4.67
C HIS A 40 1.35 -10.97 -4.57
N VAL A 41 0.86 -11.37 -3.40
CA VAL A 41 0.20 -12.66 -3.19
C VAL A 41 -1.12 -12.73 -3.97
N LYS A 42 -1.65 -13.93 -4.21
CA LYS A 42 -2.91 -14.06 -5.00
C LYS A 42 -4.15 -13.69 -4.20
N ASN A 43 -4.11 -13.90 -2.88
CA ASN A 43 -5.18 -13.53 -1.94
C ASN A 43 -4.58 -13.22 -0.56
N THR A 44 -5.30 -12.46 0.27
CA THR A 44 -4.81 -12.01 1.58
C THR A 44 -4.59 -13.15 2.58
N GLY A 45 -5.26 -14.29 2.40
CA GLY A 45 -5.07 -15.48 3.24
C GLY A 45 -3.67 -16.09 3.12
N GLU A 46 -3.00 -15.93 1.97
CA GLU A 46 -1.61 -16.39 1.77
C GLU A 46 -0.60 -15.63 2.64
N ILE A 47 -0.97 -14.45 3.14
CA ILE A 47 -0.10 -13.65 4.02
C ILE A 47 0.01 -14.34 5.40
N GLY A 48 -0.98 -15.12 5.85
CA GLY A 48 -0.95 -15.70 7.19
C GLY A 48 -1.28 -14.67 8.27
N LYS A 49 -0.59 -14.71 9.42
CA LYS A 49 -0.95 -13.90 10.59
C LYS A 49 -0.11 -12.62 10.64
N PHE A 50 -0.75 -11.47 10.48
CA PHE A 50 -0.10 -10.19 10.77
C PHE A 50 -0.06 -9.89 12.27
N LYS A 51 1.06 -9.38 12.75
CA LYS A 51 1.25 -8.96 14.14
C LYS A 51 2.05 -7.67 14.24
N ILE A 52 1.64 -6.79 15.15
CA ILE A 52 2.42 -5.60 15.52
C ILE A 52 3.50 -6.04 16.52
N ALA A 53 4.77 -6.00 16.09
CA ALA A 53 5.92 -6.35 16.91
C ALA A 53 6.40 -5.18 17.77
N LYS A 54 6.24 -3.94 17.30
CA LYS A 54 6.63 -2.73 18.02
C LYS A 54 5.79 -1.55 17.58
N GLU A 55 5.48 -0.66 18.51
CA GLU A 55 4.91 0.66 18.24
C GLU A 55 5.71 1.71 19.01
N GLU A 56 6.08 2.82 18.36
CA GLU A 56 6.83 3.90 19.01
C GLU A 56 6.49 5.28 18.41
N SER A 57 6.74 6.34 19.18
CA SER A 57 6.67 7.72 18.68
C SER A 57 7.93 8.01 17.84
N SER A 58 7.75 8.41 16.58
CA SER A 58 8.87 8.77 15.70
C SER A 58 9.18 10.26 15.76
N SER A 59 8.17 11.10 15.97
CA SER A 59 8.24 12.56 16.16
C SER A 59 6.87 13.09 16.63
N SER A 60 6.74 14.39 16.90
CA SER A 60 5.46 14.99 17.28
C SER A 60 4.40 14.72 16.21
N GLY A 61 3.30 14.07 16.59
CA GLY A 61 2.20 13.71 15.70
C GLY A 61 2.46 12.50 14.79
N VAL A 62 3.61 11.84 14.87
CA VAL A 62 3.95 10.69 14.00
C VAL A 62 4.26 9.45 14.83
N ARG A 63 3.53 8.36 14.56
CA ARG A 63 3.76 7.04 15.16
C ARG A 63 4.32 6.07 14.13
N ARG A 64 5.21 5.19 14.58
CA ARG A 64 5.81 4.13 13.77
C ARG A 64 5.35 2.77 14.30
N ILE A 65 4.84 1.94 13.39
CA ILE A 65 4.42 0.57 13.66
C ILE A 65 5.36 -0.38 12.91
N LYS A 66 5.96 -1.34 13.62
CA LYS A 66 6.69 -2.46 13.02
C LYS A 66 5.78 -3.68 12.98
N GLY A 67 5.27 -4.00 11.79
CA GLY A 67 4.52 -5.22 11.52
C GLY A 67 5.44 -6.40 11.17
N ILE A 68 5.04 -7.61 11.55
CA ILE A 68 5.64 -8.86 11.09
C ILE A 68 4.53 -9.80 10.61
N ILE A 69 4.92 -10.77 9.80
CA ILE A 69 4.08 -11.87 9.35
C ILE A 69 4.56 -13.15 10.06
N GLU A 70 3.63 -13.89 10.67
CA GLU A 70 3.82 -15.19 11.33
C GLU A 70 3.04 -16.29 10.61
#